data_AF-A0A0R1U9K1-F1
#
_entry.id   AF-A0A0R1U9K1-F1
#
_cell.length_a   1.000
_cell.length_b   1.000
_cell.length_c   1.000
_cell.angle_alpha   90.00
_cell.angle_beta   90.00
_cell.angle_gamma   90.00
#
_symmetry.space_group_name_H-M   'P 1'
#
loop_
_entity.id
_entity.type
_entity.pdbx_description
1 polymer ?
#
loop_
_entity_poly.entity_id
_entity_poly.type
_entity_poly.pdbx_seq_one_letter_code
_entity_poly.pdbx_strand_id
1 'polypeptide(L)'
;MKKKSVLLTFLVVLIVALGGFGFYATHAVSGAVPGHVYKYQGVNKVGTAYIAFSANSDRAVVTHSKQTALAADQDPTAFDRAYQKTSQQGRWTYKASGSHLTLAMVKDNAASQWQYNWVTVFGSKIYAPSFTYQINNAGQGVSHKMTSFTRLDQ
;
A
#
# COMPACT_ATOMS: atom_id res chain seq x y z
N MET A 1 -48.83 -11.54 -3.53
CA MET A 1 -47.56 -11.13 -4.17
C MET A 1 -46.77 -10.24 -3.20
N LYS A 2 -45.94 -10.76 -2.28
CA LYS A 2 -45.19 -9.93 -1.31
C LYS A 2 -43.74 -10.38 -1.02
N LYS A 3 -43.36 -11.63 -1.31
CA LYS A 3 -42.02 -12.16 -0.98
C LYS A 3 -40.89 -11.74 -1.94
N LYS A 4 -41.19 -11.51 -3.23
CA LYS A 4 -40.16 -11.13 -4.23
C LYS A 4 -39.67 -9.68 -4.09
N SER A 5 -40.52 -8.77 -3.60
CA SER A 5 -40.16 -7.35 -3.44
C SER A 5 -39.26 -7.12 -2.22
N VAL A 6 -39.52 -7.80 -1.10
CA VAL A 6 -38.67 -7.72 0.11
C VAL A 6 -37.24 -8.23 -0.15
N LEU A 7 -37.11 -9.32 -0.91
CA LEU A 7 -35.80 -9.89 -1.25
C LEU A 7 -34.99 -8.96 -2.17
N LEU A 8 -35.65 -8.31 -3.14
CA LEU A 8 -35.01 -7.38 -4.06
C LEU A 8 -34.55 -6.10 -3.34
N THR A 9 -35.36 -5.57 -2.42
CA THR A 9 -35.00 -4.41 -1.59
C THR A 9 -33.80 -4.72 -0.69
N PHE A 10 -33.75 -5.91 -0.08
CA PHE A 10 -32.60 -6.34 0.73
C PHE A 10 -31.32 -6.45 -0.11
N LEU A 11 -31.40 -7.01 -1.32
CA LEU A 11 -30.26 -7.14 -2.23
C LEU A 11 -29.72 -5.77 -2.66
N VAL A 12 -30.61 -4.81 -2.97
CA VAL A 12 -30.23 -3.45 -3.34
C VAL A 12 -29.59 -2.71 -2.16
N VAL A 13 -30.10 -2.85 -0.94
CA VAL A 13 -29.48 -2.26 0.27
C VAL A 13 -28.10 -2.87 0.53
N LEU A 14 -27.93 -4.18 0.31
CA LEU A 14 -26.63 -4.86 0.41
C LEU A 14 -25.64 -4.36 -0.66
N ILE A 15 -26.08 -4.17 -1.90
CA ILE A 15 -25.22 -3.64 -2.98
C ILE A 15 -24.85 -2.17 -2.72
N VAL A 16 -25.76 -1.35 -2.19
CA VAL A 16 -25.47 0.05 -1.84
C VAL A 16 -24.55 0.13 -0.61
N ALA A 17 -24.73 -0.73 0.39
CA ALA A 17 -23.84 -0.81 1.55
C ALA A 17 -22.45 -1.34 1.17
N LEU A 18 -22.37 -2.38 0.34
CA LEU A 18 -21.10 -2.94 -0.16
C LEU A 18 -20.41 -2.00 -1.17
N GLY A 19 -21.18 -1.31 -2.01
CA GLY A 19 -20.68 -0.31 -2.97
C GLY A 19 -20.21 0.97 -2.29
N GLY A 20 -20.94 1.45 -1.28
CA GLY A 20 -20.55 2.58 -0.43
C GLY A 20 -19.33 2.25 0.43
N PHE A 21 -19.25 1.04 1.00
CA PHE A 21 -18.07 0.56 1.71
C PHE A 21 -16.87 0.36 0.74
N GLY A 22 -17.11 -0.16 -0.47
CA GLY A 22 -16.11 -0.30 -1.51
C GLY A 22 -15.52 1.05 -1.95
N PHE A 23 -16.36 2.09 -2.10
CA PHE A 23 -15.93 3.45 -2.43
C PHE A 23 -15.19 4.15 -1.28
N TYR A 24 -15.63 3.94 -0.04
CA TYR A 24 -14.97 4.46 1.16
C TYR A 24 -13.62 3.78 1.40
N ALA A 25 -13.56 2.45 1.36
CA ALA A 25 -12.35 1.66 1.58
C ALA A 25 -11.29 1.87 0.50
N THR A 26 -11.70 2.27 -0.70
CA THR A 26 -10.79 2.67 -1.77
C THR A 26 -10.29 4.10 -1.61
N HIS A 27 -11.06 5.05 -1.06
CA HIS A 27 -10.53 6.40 -0.73
C HIS A 27 -9.75 6.44 0.58
N ALA A 28 -9.92 5.45 1.45
CA ALA A 28 -9.26 5.36 2.75
C ALA A 28 -7.73 5.19 2.66
N VAL A 29 -7.17 4.84 1.50
CA VAL A 29 -5.73 4.58 1.34
C VAL A 29 -4.89 5.82 1.66
N SER A 30 -5.33 7.01 1.25
CA SER A 30 -4.62 8.26 1.55
C SER A 30 -4.62 8.63 3.05
N GLY A 31 -5.57 8.11 3.82
CA GLY A 31 -5.59 8.27 5.28
C GLY A 31 -4.96 7.09 6.03
N ALA A 32 -4.94 5.90 5.45
CA ALA A 32 -4.49 4.68 6.11
C ALA A 32 -2.99 4.40 5.92
N VAL A 33 -2.37 4.85 4.84
CA VAL A 33 -0.96 4.55 4.51
C VAL A 33 0.04 5.47 5.22
N PRO A 34 -0.12 6.81 5.23
CA PRO A 34 0.87 7.71 5.83
C PRO A 34 1.06 7.46 7.33
N GLY A 35 2.32 7.46 7.79
CA GLY A 35 2.64 7.38 9.23
C GLY A 35 2.45 6.00 9.85
N HIS A 36 2.59 4.94 9.05
CA HIS A 36 2.38 3.56 9.48
C HIS A 36 3.42 2.61 8.89
N VAL A 37 3.60 1.45 9.54
CA VAL A 37 4.55 0.42 9.12
C VAL A 37 3.83 -0.81 8.61
N TYR A 38 4.21 -1.27 7.42
CA TYR A 38 3.59 -2.41 6.78
C TYR A 38 4.60 -3.51 6.48
N LYS A 39 4.21 -4.75 6.78
CA LYS A 39 4.79 -5.94 6.17
C LYS A 39 4.25 -6.07 4.75
N TYR A 40 5.14 -5.99 3.77
CA TYR A 40 4.86 -6.29 2.37
C TYR A 40 4.96 -7.79 2.11
N GLN A 41 3.90 -8.35 1.55
CA GLN A 41 3.89 -9.72 1.03
C GLN A 41 3.56 -9.69 -0.46
N GLY A 42 4.61 -9.73 -1.27
CA GLY A 42 4.52 -9.69 -2.72
C GLY A 42 4.16 -11.03 -3.37
N VAL A 43 4.09 -10.96 -4.69
CA VAL A 43 3.89 -12.07 -5.62
C VAL A 43 4.79 -13.26 -5.26
N ASN A 44 4.17 -14.41 -4.98
CA ASN A 44 4.80 -15.68 -4.64
C ASN A 44 5.36 -15.82 -3.20
N LYS A 45 5.14 -14.84 -2.29
CA LYS A 45 5.64 -14.88 -0.89
C LYS A 45 7.18 -15.01 -0.76
N VAL A 46 7.92 -14.88 -1.86
CA VAL A 46 9.38 -14.90 -1.89
C VAL A 46 9.87 -13.50 -1.52
N GLY A 47 10.52 -13.38 -0.37
CA GLY A 47 11.00 -12.11 0.17
C GLY A 47 9.91 -11.35 0.93
N THR A 48 10.08 -11.24 2.25
CA THR A 48 9.32 -10.27 3.05
C THR A 48 10.09 -8.96 3.06
N ALA A 49 9.41 -7.85 2.76
CA ALA A 49 9.92 -6.52 3.00
C ALA A 49 9.03 -5.81 4.03
N TYR A 50 9.60 -4.83 4.70
CA TYR A 50 8.93 -3.97 5.66
C TYR A 50 9.07 -2.54 5.17
N ILE A 51 7.97 -1.82 5.18
CA ILE A 51 7.85 -0.48 4.61
C ILE A 51 7.32 0.44 5.69
N ALA A 52 8.11 1.45 6.08
CA ALA A 52 7.63 2.55 6.92
C ALA A 52 7.33 3.75 6.02
N PHE A 53 6.11 4.28 6.09
CA PHE A 53 5.67 5.44 5.32
C PHE A 53 5.76 6.70 6.15
N SER A 54 6.41 7.74 5.63
CA SER A 54 6.47 9.04 6.31
C SER A 54 5.07 9.63 6.47
N ALA A 55 4.72 10.13 7.65
CA ALA A 55 3.44 10.80 7.89
C ALA A 55 3.33 12.17 7.19
N ASN A 56 4.47 12.80 6.93
CA ASN A 56 4.58 14.23 6.56
C ASN A 56 5.36 14.49 5.26
N SER A 57 5.80 13.44 4.57
CA SER A 57 6.48 13.55 3.29
C SER A 57 6.15 12.38 2.36
N ASP A 58 6.62 12.44 1.12
CA ASP A 58 6.51 11.37 0.13
C ASP A 58 7.56 10.26 0.33
N ARG A 59 8.34 10.28 1.41
CA ARG A 59 9.42 9.32 1.64
C ARG A 59 8.91 8.01 2.23
N ALA A 60 9.54 6.91 1.84
CA ALA A 60 9.34 5.62 2.46
C ALA A 60 10.68 4.96 2.82
N VAL A 61 10.71 4.17 3.90
CA VAL A 61 11.85 3.32 4.26
C VAL A 61 11.47 1.89 3.92
N VAL A 62 12.15 1.28 2.94
CA VAL A 62 11.96 -0.13 2.57
C VAL A 62 13.15 -0.93 3.06
N THR A 63 12.92 -1.96 3.86
CA THR A 63 13.97 -2.78 4.48
C THR A 63 13.52 -4.22 4.70
N HIS A 64 14.47 -5.16 4.74
CA HIS A 64 14.20 -6.54 5.14
C HIS A 64 14.19 -6.73 6.66
N SER A 65 14.56 -5.72 7.44
CA SER A 65 14.57 -5.76 8.91
C SER A 65 13.28 -5.17 9.48
N LYS A 66 12.44 -6.01 10.10
CA LYS A 66 11.23 -5.57 10.82
C LYS A 66 11.56 -4.49 11.85
N GLN A 67 12.63 -4.67 12.60
CA GLN A 67 13.03 -3.76 13.67
C GLN A 67 13.47 -2.39 13.12
N THR A 68 14.14 -2.36 11.98
CA THR A 68 14.51 -1.09 11.33
C THR A 68 13.29 -0.33 10.84
N ALA A 69 12.29 -1.03 10.29
CA ALA A 69 11.04 -0.40 9.86
C ALA A 69 10.22 0.15 11.04
N LEU A 70 10.08 -0.62 12.12
CA LEU A 70 9.38 -0.16 13.33
C LEU A 70 10.11 0.98 14.03
N ALA A 71 11.45 0.96 14.06
CA ALA A 71 12.23 2.08 14.61
C ALA A 71 12.05 3.37 13.80
N ALA A 72 11.87 3.27 12.47
CA ALA A 72 11.63 4.43 11.63
C ALA A 72 10.30 5.13 11.91
N ASP A 73 9.34 4.46 12.56
CA ASP A 73 8.01 4.98 12.86
C ASP A 73 7.91 5.65 14.24
N GLN A 74 8.96 5.57 15.05
CA GLN A 74 8.95 6.09 16.42
C GLN A 74 8.81 7.62 16.48
N ASP A 75 9.57 8.32 15.62
CA ASP A 75 9.55 9.77 15.52
C ASP A 75 10.17 10.24 14.18
N PRO A 76 9.96 11.51 13.77
CA PRO A 76 10.50 12.02 12.50
C PRO A 76 12.02 11.95 12.37
N THR A 77 12.77 12.09 13.47
CA THR A 77 14.24 12.01 13.46
C THR A 77 14.70 10.57 13.25
N ALA A 78 14.03 9.61 13.87
CA ALA A 78 14.26 8.19 13.67
C ALA A 78 13.94 7.77 12.22
N PHE A 79 12.84 8.29 11.66
CA PHE A 79 12.49 8.11 10.26
C PHE A 79 13.61 8.61 9.34
N ASP A 80 14.03 9.87 9.49
CA ASP A 80 15.06 10.47 8.65
C ASP A 80 16.38 9.69 8.74
N ARG A 81 16.78 9.24 9.92
CA ARG A 81 17.98 8.41 10.11
C ARG A 81 17.87 7.09 9.35
N ALA A 82 16.73 6.41 9.46
CA ALA A 82 16.49 5.15 8.75
C ALA A 82 16.47 5.37 7.23
N TYR A 83 15.81 6.44 6.77
CA TYR A 83 15.75 6.84 5.37
C TYR A 83 17.14 7.08 4.79
N GLN A 84 17.98 7.87 5.46
CA GLN A 84 19.35 8.14 5.03
C GLN A 84 20.23 6.89 5.01
N LYS A 85 20.01 5.95 5.94
CA LYS A 85 20.71 4.67 5.91
C LYS A 85 20.31 3.82 4.71
N THR A 86 19.01 3.74 4.41
CA THR A 86 18.50 2.94 3.29
C THR A 86 18.72 3.60 1.93
N SER A 87 18.84 4.93 1.87
CA SER A 87 18.97 5.68 0.63
C SER A 87 20.24 5.35 -0.15
N GLN A 88 21.28 4.82 0.52
CA GLN A 88 22.49 4.28 -0.12
C GLN A 88 22.17 3.14 -1.11
N GLN A 89 21.06 2.43 -0.92
CA GLN A 89 20.62 1.34 -1.80
C GLN A 89 19.54 1.78 -2.81
N GLY A 90 19.15 3.06 -2.76
CA GLY A 90 18.09 3.65 -3.56
C GLY A 90 17.10 4.43 -2.67
N ARG A 91 16.62 5.55 -3.19
CA ARG A 91 15.67 6.44 -2.52
C ARG A 91 14.25 6.00 -2.83
N TRP A 92 13.52 5.61 -1.80
CA TRP A 92 12.13 5.21 -1.94
C TRP A 92 11.18 6.38 -1.69
N THR A 93 10.18 6.51 -2.55
CA THR A 93 9.05 7.42 -2.36
C THR A 93 7.75 6.68 -2.51
N TYR A 94 6.68 7.29 -2.01
CA TYR A 94 5.34 6.75 -2.12
C TYR A 94 4.31 7.86 -2.38
N LYS A 95 3.17 7.44 -2.92
CA LYS A 95 1.99 8.29 -3.05
C LYS A 95 0.76 7.43 -2.80
N ALA A 96 -0.04 7.82 -1.81
CA ALA A 96 -1.34 7.22 -1.53
C ALA A 96 -2.43 8.22 -1.96
N SER A 97 -3.26 7.86 -2.94
CA SER A 97 -4.25 8.78 -3.51
C SER A 97 -5.44 8.01 -4.06
N GLY A 98 -6.63 8.30 -3.55
CA GLY A 98 -7.83 7.52 -3.87
C GLY A 98 -7.54 6.02 -3.69
N SER A 99 -7.96 5.20 -4.67
CA SER A 99 -7.78 3.75 -4.69
C SER A 99 -6.38 3.27 -5.08
N HIS A 100 -5.36 4.11 -5.00
CA HIS A 100 -4.03 3.81 -5.51
C HIS A 100 -2.96 4.02 -4.44
N LEU A 101 -2.02 3.09 -4.40
CA LEU A 101 -0.75 3.23 -3.70
C LEU A 101 0.35 3.08 -4.73
N THR A 102 1.18 4.10 -4.88
CA THR A 102 2.36 4.06 -5.72
C THR A 102 3.59 4.00 -4.84
N LEU A 103 4.50 3.09 -5.13
CA LEU A 103 5.86 3.05 -4.60
C LEU A 103 6.83 3.30 -5.75
N ALA A 104 7.80 4.18 -5.55
CA ALA A 104 8.86 4.40 -6.51
C ALA A 104 10.23 4.32 -5.83
N MET A 105 11.22 3.85 -6.58
CA MET A 105 12.61 3.76 -6.17
C MET A 105 13.47 4.48 -7.20
N VAL A 106 14.30 5.40 -6.75
CA VAL A 106 15.32 6.05 -7.58
C VAL A 106 16.70 5.65 -7.10
N LYS A 107 17.51 5.09 -7.98
CA LYS A 107 18.90 4.74 -7.71
C LYS A 107 19.73 5.07 -8.95
N ASP A 108 20.85 5.76 -8.80
CA ASP A 108 21.78 6.07 -9.91
C ASP A 108 21.09 6.70 -11.14
N ASN A 109 20.17 7.66 -10.92
CA ASN A 109 19.30 8.28 -11.92
C ASN A 109 18.32 7.35 -12.65
N ALA A 110 18.26 6.07 -12.28
CA ALA A 110 17.26 5.12 -12.73
C ALA A 110 16.06 5.09 -11.80
N ALA A 111 14.85 5.27 -12.35
CA ALA A 111 13.60 5.19 -11.60
C ALA A 111 12.87 3.89 -11.91
N SER A 112 12.38 3.23 -10.85
CA SER A 112 11.43 2.12 -10.94
C SER A 112 10.19 2.44 -10.14
N GLN A 113 9.02 2.02 -10.61
CA GLN A 113 7.74 2.33 -10.00
C GLN A 113 6.81 1.12 -10.00
N TRP A 114 6.06 0.99 -8.91
CA TRP A 114 4.97 0.02 -8.73
C TRP A 114 3.72 0.78 -8.29
N GLN A 115 2.69 0.76 -9.14
CA GLN A 115 1.38 1.33 -8.82
C GLN A 115 0.41 0.19 -8.52
N TYR A 116 0.06 0.05 -7.26
CA TYR A 116 -0.98 -0.85 -6.79
C TYR A 116 -2.35 -0.24 -7.09
N ASN A 117 -3.19 -0.99 -7.80
CA ASN A 117 -4.49 -0.53 -8.30
C ASN A 117 -5.63 -1.15 -7.49
N TRP A 118 -6.75 -0.42 -7.38
CA TRP A 118 -7.94 -0.87 -6.63
C TRP A 118 -7.61 -1.29 -5.20
N VAL A 119 -6.80 -0.47 -4.55
CA VAL A 119 -6.32 -0.71 -3.20
C VAL A 119 -7.48 -0.55 -2.22
N THR A 120 -7.71 -1.58 -1.41
CA THR A 120 -8.79 -1.63 -0.42
C THR A 120 -8.21 -1.78 0.98
N VAL A 121 -8.63 -0.92 1.90
CA VAL A 121 -8.24 -0.97 3.32
C VAL A 121 -9.27 -1.77 4.12
N PHE A 122 -8.83 -2.78 4.87
CA PHE A 122 -9.66 -3.57 5.78
C PHE A 122 -8.95 -3.76 7.13
N GLY A 123 -9.32 -2.95 8.13
CA GLY A 123 -8.68 -2.94 9.44
C GLY A 123 -7.19 -2.61 9.34
N SER A 124 -6.33 -3.51 9.81
CA SER A 124 -4.87 -3.39 9.72
C SER A 124 -4.27 -3.88 8.39
N LYS A 125 -5.09 -4.25 7.40
CA LYS A 125 -4.60 -4.81 6.13
C LYS A 125 -5.01 -3.97 4.94
N ILE A 126 -4.11 -3.88 3.98
CA ILE A 126 -4.33 -3.26 2.68
C ILE A 126 -4.16 -4.35 1.62
N TYR A 127 -5.10 -4.40 0.68
CA TYR A 127 -5.09 -5.36 -0.42
C TYR A 127 -5.07 -4.64 -1.75
N ALA A 128 -4.25 -5.13 -2.67
CA ALA A 128 -4.22 -4.67 -4.05
C ALA A 128 -4.38 -5.87 -4.98
N PRO A 129 -5.49 -6.00 -5.73
CA PRO A 129 -5.71 -7.13 -6.62
C PRO A 129 -4.74 -7.18 -7.80
N SER A 130 -4.18 -6.03 -8.18
CA SER A 130 -3.19 -5.93 -9.25
C SER A 130 -2.24 -4.76 -9.01
N PHE A 131 -1.10 -4.77 -9.71
CA PHE A 131 -0.23 -3.61 -9.80
C PHE A 131 0.37 -3.47 -11.18
N THR A 132 0.54 -2.23 -11.60
CA THR A 132 1.34 -1.87 -12.78
C THR A 132 2.76 -1.63 -12.33
N TYR A 133 3.74 -2.10 -13.08
CA TYR A 133 5.15 -1.85 -12.80
C TYR A 133 5.84 -1.25 -14.02
N GLN A 134 6.83 -0.41 -13.75
CA GLN A 134 7.81 0.07 -14.71
C GLN A 134 9.16 0.01 -14.00
N ILE A 135 10.01 -0.92 -14.42
CA ILE A 135 11.29 -1.18 -13.76
C ILE A 135 12.38 -0.83 -14.75
N ASN A 136 13.31 0.02 -14.32
CA ASN A 136 14.45 0.38 -15.16
C ASN A 136 15.22 -0.88 -15.58
N ASN A 137 15.55 -0.99 -16.87
CA ASN A 137 16.22 -2.14 -17.50
C ASN A 137 15.44 -3.49 -17.48
N ALA A 138 14.26 -3.57 -16.86
CA ALA A 138 13.45 -4.79 -16.81
C ALA A 138 12.05 -4.64 -17.46
N GLY A 139 11.73 -3.45 -17.98
CA GLY A 139 10.52 -3.18 -18.75
C GLY A 139 9.30 -2.81 -17.90
N GLN A 140 8.13 -2.79 -18.53
CA GLN A 140 6.87 -2.38 -17.92
C GLN A 140 5.78 -3.42 -18.17
N GLY A 141 4.79 -3.47 -17.28
CA GLY A 141 3.69 -4.41 -17.41
C GLY A 141 2.66 -4.33 -16.30
N VAL A 142 1.69 -5.24 -16.32
CA VAL A 142 0.66 -5.37 -15.31
C VAL A 142 0.73 -6.77 -14.71
N SER A 143 0.79 -6.82 -13.39
CA SER A 143 0.68 -8.06 -12.63
C SER A 143 -0.72 -8.14 -12.03
N HIS A 144 -1.48 -9.17 -12.44
CA HIS A 144 -2.82 -9.47 -11.90
C HIS A 144 -2.78 -10.29 -10.61
N LYS A 145 -1.67 -10.23 -9.88
CA LYS A 145 -1.49 -10.98 -8.65
C LYS A 145 -1.79 -10.11 -7.45
N MET A 146 -2.61 -10.66 -6.56
CA MET A 146 -2.97 -9.99 -5.32
C MET A 146 -1.73 -9.77 -4.45
N THR A 147 -1.58 -8.53 -4.00
CA THR A 147 -0.58 -8.10 -3.02
C THR A 147 -1.29 -7.71 -1.74
N SER A 148 -0.65 -7.97 -0.60
CA SER A 148 -1.17 -7.54 0.69
C SER A 148 -0.10 -6.83 1.52
N PHE A 149 -0.53 -5.82 2.25
CA PHE A 149 0.26 -5.09 3.22
C PHE A 149 -0.41 -5.27 4.58
N THR A 150 0.31 -5.76 5.58
CA THR A 150 -0.21 -5.92 6.95
C THR A 150 0.49 -4.93 7.87
N ARG A 151 -0.29 -4.04 8.50
CA ARG A 151 0.20 -3.05 9.46
C ARG A 151 0.83 -3.72 10.68
N LEU A 152 1.91 -3.16 11.21
CA LEU A 152 2.74 -3.77 12.25
C LEU A 152 2.89 -2.95 13.54
N ASP A 153 2.57 -1.67 13.50
CA ASP A 153 2.67 -0.67 14.58
C ASP A 153 1.50 -0.73 15.59
N GLN A 154 1.01 -1.94 15.90
CA GLN A 154 0.04 -2.18 16.97
C GLN A 154 0.70 -2.65 18.26
#